data_AF-A0A9D3UNV5-F1
#
_entry.id   AF-A0A9D3UNV5-F1
#
_cell.length_a   1.000
_cell.length_b   1.000
_cell.length_c   1.000
_cell.angle_alpha   90.00
_cell.angle_beta   90.00
_cell.angle_gamma   90.00
#
_symmetry.space_group_name_H-M   'P 1'
#
loop_
_entity.id
_entity.type
_entity.pdbx_description
1 polymer ?
#
loop_
_entity_poly.entity_id
_entity_poly.type
_entity_poly.pdbx_seq_one_letter_code
_entity_poly.pdbx_strand_id
1 'polypeptide(L)'
;MLQKVEPYVTYGYPNLKNVKELVYKKGYTRIDKKAVPLTDNNIIEQALGKYGIICIEDIIHEIANVGPHFKEVVLFMGHLMLSKPEDRLLRGKKQPYREGGDAGNREDEINDLINKMN
;
A
#
# COMPACT_ATOMS: atom_id res chain seq x y z
N MET A 1 6.98 16.02 6.32
CA MET A 1 7.49 15.41 5.07
C MET A 1 6.42 15.39 3.98
N LEU A 2 5.21 14.86 4.26
CA LEU A 2 4.09 14.79 3.29
C LEU A 2 3.70 16.14 2.66
N GLN A 3 3.62 17.22 3.44
CA GLN A 3 3.29 18.57 2.91
C GLN A 3 4.19 19.03 1.75
N LYS A 4 5.47 18.61 1.72
CA LYS A 4 6.41 19.01 0.64
C LYS A 4 6.13 18.29 -0.67
N VAL A 5 5.62 17.06 -0.60
CA VAL A 5 5.31 16.21 -1.76
C VAL A 5 3.84 16.26 -2.14
N GLU A 6 3.01 16.94 -1.33
CA GLU A 6 1.57 17.02 -1.46
C GLU A 6 1.05 17.26 -2.89
N PRO A 7 1.63 18.17 -3.70
CA PRO A 7 1.16 18.42 -5.07
C PRO A 7 1.35 17.24 -6.04
N TYR A 8 2.06 16.19 -5.63
CA TYR A 8 2.47 15.05 -6.45
C TYR A 8 1.89 13.71 -5.97
N VAL A 9 1.33 13.66 -4.77
CA VAL A 9 0.82 12.43 -4.17
C VAL A 9 -0.61 12.60 -3.69
N THR A 10 -1.37 11.53 -3.80
CA THR A 10 -2.68 11.41 -3.16
C THR A 10 -2.52 10.43 -1.99
N TYR A 11 -2.98 10.80 -0.81
CA TYR A 11 -2.88 9.97 0.40
C TYR A 11 -4.18 10.04 1.21
N GLY A 12 -4.34 9.12 2.17
CA GLY A 12 -5.53 9.03 3.02
C GLY A 12 -5.44 7.86 3.97
N TYR A 13 -6.58 7.41 4.51
CA TYR A 13 -6.68 6.35 5.50
C TYR A 13 -7.27 5.08 4.87
N PRO A 14 -6.42 4.11 4.47
CA PRO A 14 -6.91 2.87 3.91
C PRO A 14 -7.58 2.03 5.00
N ASN A 15 -8.73 1.42 4.68
CA ASN A 15 -9.39 0.46 5.56
C ASN A 15 -8.74 -0.94 5.43
N LEU A 16 -9.05 -1.83 6.38
CA LEU A 16 -8.52 -3.19 6.41
C LEU A 16 -8.82 -3.98 5.12
N LYS A 17 -9.99 -3.78 4.51
CA LYS A 17 -10.36 -4.43 3.25
C LYS A 17 -9.40 -4.03 2.13
N ASN A 18 -9.12 -2.74 1.99
CA ASN A 18 -8.21 -2.22 0.96
C ASN A 18 -6.78 -2.68 1.18
N VAL A 19 -6.28 -2.65 2.42
CA VAL A 19 -4.96 -3.20 2.76
C VAL A 19 -4.88 -4.68 2.38
N LYS A 20 -5.87 -5.47 2.81
CA LYS A 20 -5.95 -6.90 2.54
C LYS A 20 -5.90 -7.19 1.03
N GLU A 21 -6.80 -6.58 0.26
CA GLU A 21 -6.88 -6.84 -1.17
C GLU A 21 -5.62 -6.40 -1.93
N LEU A 22 -5.02 -5.27 -1.55
CA LEU A 22 -3.78 -4.79 -2.14
C LEU A 22 -2.62 -5.76 -1.89
N VAL A 23 -2.47 -6.24 -0.64
CA VAL A 23 -1.41 -7.18 -0.28
C VAL A 23 -1.59 -8.52 -1.01
N TYR A 24 -2.80 -9.07 -1.08
CA TYR A 24 -3.01 -10.34 -1.80
C TYR A 24 -2.82 -10.22 -3.31
N LYS A 25 -3.34 -9.17 -3.95
CA LYS A 25 -3.31 -9.07 -5.42
C LYS A 25 -1.99 -8.54 -5.96
N LYS A 26 -1.36 -7.61 -5.24
CA LYS A 26 -0.22 -6.83 -5.73
C LYS A 26 1.01 -6.94 -4.82
N GLY A 27 0.93 -7.65 -3.70
CA GLY A 27 2.04 -7.86 -2.80
C GLY A 27 3.16 -8.67 -3.45
N TYR A 28 4.37 -8.13 -3.41
CA TYR A 28 5.58 -8.82 -3.81
C TYR A 28 6.72 -8.39 -2.90
N THR A 29 7.75 -9.22 -2.84
CA THR A 29 9.04 -8.89 -2.23
C THR A 29 10.14 -8.92 -3.30
N ARG A 30 11.31 -8.37 -2.99
CA ARG A 30 12.46 -8.35 -3.90
C ARG A 30 13.54 -9.30 -3.42
N ILE A 31 13.70 -10.43 -4.10
CA ILE A 31 14.74 -11.44 -3.83
C ILE A 31 15.71 -11.42 -5.02
N ASP A 32 17.01 -11.31 -4.76
CA ASP A 32 18.05 -11.26 -5.81
C ASP A 32 17.75 -10.27 -6.94
N LYS A 33 17.28 -9.08 -6.55
CA LYS A 33 16.84 -7.98 -7.43
C LYS A 33 15.61 -8.29 -8.31
N LYS A 34 15.00 -9.46 -8.21
CA LYS A 34 13.78 -9.88 -8.93
C LYS A 34 12.55 -9.72 -8.04
N ALA A 35 11.43 -9.35 -8.65
CA ALA A 35 10.14 -9.30 -7.95
C ALA A 35 9.57 -10.71 -7.81
N VAL A 36 9.27 -11.10 -6.57
CA VAL A 36 8.68 -12.41 -6.23
C VAL A 36 7.34 -12.15 -5.54
N PRO A 37 6.21 -12.62 -6.10
CA PRO A 37 4.89 -12.48 -5.47
C PRO A 37 4.85 -13.09 -4.06
N LEU A 38 4.09 -12.47 -3.16
CA LEU A 38 3.86 -13.01 -1.81
C LEU A 38 2.80 -14.13 -1.86
N THR A 39 3.15 -15.28 -2.44
CA THR A 39 2.25 -16.43 -2.55
C THR A 39 2.64 -17.60 -1.65
N ASP A 40 3.87 -17.62 -1.15
CA ASP A 40 4.41 -18.71 -0.33
C ASP A 40 4.78 -18.19 1.07
N ASN A 41 4.11 -18.74 2.09
CA ASN A 41 4.35 -18.40 3.49
C ASN A 41 5.78 -18.77 3.92
N ASN A 42 6.43 -19.76 3.29
CA ASN A 42 7.81 -20.09 3.60
C ASN A 42 8.76 -18.91 3.34
N ILE A 43 8.50 -18.11 2.31
CA ILE A 43 9.31 -16.92 1.99
C ILE A 43 9.16 -15.86 3.08
N ILE A 44 7.93 -15.70 3.59
CA ILE A 44 7.60 -14.75 4.65
C ILE A 44 8.26 -15.17 5.96
N GLU A 45 8.06 -16.43 6.36
CA GLU A 45 8.64 -16.99 7.59
C GLU A 45 10.18 -16.95 7.57
N GLN A 46 10.81 -17.26 6.44
CA GLN A 46 12.28 -17.16 6.31
C GLN A 46 12.80 -15.73 6.50
N ALA A 47 12.08 -14.72 5.99
CA ALA A 47 12.52 -13.33 6.05
C ALA A 47 12.14 -12.64 7.38
N LEU A 48 10.95 -12.90 7.89
CA LEU A 48 10.32 -12.17 8.98
C LEU A 48 9.94 -13.05 10.18
N GLY A 49 10.18 -14.36 10.15
CA GLY A 49 9.81 -15.28 11.23
C GLY A 49 10.46 -14.94 12.58
N LYS A 50 11.65 -14.31 12.57
CA LYS A 50 12.28 -13.77 13.79
C LYS A 50 11.46 -12.68 14.50
N TYR A 51 10.51 -12.08 13.80
CA TYR A 51 9.58 -11.06 14.30
C TYR A 51 8.19 -11.65 14.61
N GLY A 52 8.02 -12.97 14.51
CA GLY A 52 6.73 -13.65 14.69
C GLY A 52 5.78 -13.52 13.50
N ILE A 53 6.27 -13.12 12.32
CA ILE A 53 5.47 -12.95 11.11
C ILE A 53 5.74 -14.16 10.21
N ILE A 54 4.75 -15.05 10.11
CA ILE A 54 4.89 -16.35 9.43
C ILE A 54 4.05 -16.45 8.16
N CYS A 55 2.99 -15.64 8.03
CA CYS A 55 2.13 -15.66 6.85
C CYS A 55 1.72 -14.27 6.37
N ILE A 56 0.97 -14.23 5.26
CA ILE A 56 0.45 -12.99 4.66
C ILE A 56 -0.52 -12.28 5.60
N GLU A 57 -1.29 -13.03 6.39
CA GLU A 57 -2.25 -12.47 7.34
C GLU A 57 -1.55 -11.66 8.44
N ASP A 58 -0.39 -12.12 8.90
CA ASP A 58 0.44 -11.39 9.87
C ASP A 58 0.96 -10.08 9.27
N ILE A 59 1.39 -10.10 8.00
CA ILE A 59 1.78 -8.89 7.25
C ILE A 59 0.63 -7.89 7.20
N ILE A 60 -0.58 -8.34 6.86
CA ILE A 60 -1.77 -7.48 6.77
C ILE A 60 -2.09 -6.90 8.14
N HIS A 61 -2.05 -7.72 9.20
CA HIS A 61 -2.29 -7.28 10.56
C HIS A 61 -1.27 -6.24 11.02
N GLU A 62 0.01 -6.46 10.73
CA GLU A 62 1.10 -5.56 11.09
C GLU A 62 0.96 -4.21 10.40
N ILE A 63 0.59 -4.20 9.11
CA ILE A 63 0.39 -2.97 8.33
C ILE A 63 -0.85 -2.22 8.81
N ALA A 64 -1.98 -2.90 8.98
CA ALA A 64 -3.25 -2.27 9.32
C ALA A 64 -3.25 -1.66 10.73
N ASN A 65 -2.54 -2.27 11.67
CA ASN A 65 -2.52 -1.83 13.07
C ASN A 65 -1.25 -1.05 13.46
N VAL A 66 -0.32 -0.84 12.51
CA VAL A 66 0.98 -0.21 12.76
C VAL A 66 1.73 -0.93 13.90
N GLY A 67 1.97 -2.22 13.71
CA GLY A 67 2.62 -3.05 14.71
C GLY A 67 4.10 -2.71 14.95
N PRO A 68 4.74 -3.37 15.94
CA PRO A 68 6.11 -3.08 16.37
C PRO A 68 7.19 -3.28 15.28
N HIS A 69 6.91 -4.13 14.30
CA HIS A 69 7.77 -4.50 13.18
C HIS A 69 7.26 -3.99 11.83
N PHE A 70 6.40 -2.96 11.85
CA PHE A 70 5.86 -2.32 10.65
C PHE A 70 6.94 -1.91 9.64
N LYS A 71 8.06 -1.38 10.14
CA LYS A 71 9.16 -0.92 9.29
C LYS A 71 9.81 -2.09 8.54
N GLU A 72 10.03 -3.21 9.22
CA GLU A 72 10.62 -4.42 8.67
C GLU A 72 9.70 -5.03 7.61
N VAL A 73 8.39 -5.07 7.86
CA VAL A 73 7.38 -5.52 6.89
C VAL A 73 7.36 -4.63 5.65
N VAL A 74 7.29 -3.32 5.81
CA VAL A 74 7.25 -2.38 4.68
C VAL A 74 8.54 -2.41 3.85
N LEU A 75 9.70 -2.65 4.48
CA LEU A 75 10.98 -2.79 3.77
C LEU A 75 11.10 -4.15 3.06
N PHE A 76 10.55 -5.21 3.64
CA PHE A 76 10.48 -6.52 3.01
C PHE A 76 9.56 -6.50 1.78
N MET A 77 8.43 -5.79 1.88
CA MET A 77 7.53 -5.57 0.76
C MET A 77 8.12 -4.59 -0.26
N GLY A 78 7.85 -4.83 -1.54
CA GLY A 78 8.10 -3.85 -2.60
C GLY A 78 6.99 -2.80 -2.68
N HIS A 79 7.25 -1.74 -3.45
CA HIS A 79 6.24 -0.72 -3.78
C HIS A 79 5.12 -1.34 -4.62
N LEU A 80 3.86 -1.20 -4.19
CA LEU A 80 2.73 -1.77 -4.90
C LEU A 80 2.47 -1.03 -6.22
N MET A 81 2.39 -1.79 -7.32
CA MET A 81 2.13 -1.24 -8.65
C MET A 81 0.61 -1.18 -8.90
N LEU A 82 0.04 0.02 -8.78
CA LEU A 82 -1.38 0.26 -9.02
C LEU A 82 -1.71 0.43 -10.51
N SER A 83 -2.93 0.05 -10.88
CA SER A 83 -3.47 0.29 -12.22
C SER A 83 -3.90 1.76 -12.36
N LYS A 84 -3.84 2.30 -13.58
CA LYS A 84 -4.41 3.62 -13.85
C LYS A 84 -5.93 3.54 -13.63
N PRO A 85 -6.54 4.45 -12.85
CA PRO A 85 -7.99 4.45 -12.69
C PRO A 85 -8.68 4.77 -14.02
N GLU A 86 -9.95 4.36 -14.15
CA GLU A 86 -10.78 4.66 -15.31
C GLU A 86 -10.72 6.15 -15.70
N ASP A 87 -10.82 6.40 -17.02
CA ASP A 87 -10.64 7.73 -17.57
C ASP A 87 -11.59 8.74 -16.89
N ARG A 88 -11.03 9.91 -16.52
CA ARG A 88 -11.65 11.06 -15.82
C ARG A 88 -11.69 11.04 -14.29
N LEU A 89 -11.31 9.95 -13.62
CA LEU A 89 -11.31 9.93 -12.14
C LEU A 89 -10.17 10.76 -11.54
N LEU A 90 -8.96 10.65 -12.11
CA LEU A 90 -7.83 11.52 -11.80
C LEU A 90 -7.57 12.40 -13.02
N ARG A 91 -7.62 13.72 -12.83
CA ARG A 91 -7.36 14.72 -13.88
C ARG A 91 -5.92 15.23 -13.85
N GLY A 92 -5.10 14.73 -12.93
CA GLY A 92 -3.71 15.16 -12.72
C GLY A 92 -3.62 16.57 -12.13
N LYS A 93 -4.68 17.05 -11.48
CA LYS A 93 -4.67 18.38 -10.85
C LYS A 93 -3.81 18.36 -9.60
N LYS A 94 -2.76 19.19 -9.59
CA LYS A 94 -1.87 19.40 -8.43
C LYS A 94 -2.52 20.15 -7.26
N GLN A 95 -3.74 20.62 -7.42
CA GLN A 95 -4.51 21.30 -6.38
C GLN A 95 -4.87 20.29 -5.26
N PRO A 96 -4.95 20.75 -4.00
CA PRO A 96 -5.44 19.92 -2.90
C PRO A 96 -6.85 19.37 -3.16
N TYR A 97 -7.12 18.16 -2.68
CA TYR A 97 -8.41 17.49 -2.86
C TYR A 97 -9.57 18.29 -2.26
N ARG A 98 -9.36 18.89 -1.09
CA ARG A 98 -10.32 19.80 -0.42
C ARG A 98 -10.71 21.03 -1.26
N GLU A 99 -9.90 21.39 -2.25
CA GLU A 99 -10.11 22.51 -3.18
C GLU A 99 -10.63 22.03 -4.55
N GLY A 100 -11.02 20.76 -4.68
CA GLY A 100 -11.50 20.15 -5.94
C GLY A 100 -10.38 19.73 -6.90
N GLY A 101 -9.16 19.55 -6.38
CA GLY A 101 -8.03 18.96 -7.07
C GLY A 101 -7.92 17.45 -6.87
N ASP A 102 -6.78 16.86 -7.29
CA ASP A 102 -6.55 15.42 -7.15
C ASP A 102 -5.52 15.07 -6.07
N ALA A 103 -4.73 16.05 -5.64
CA ALA A 103 -3.55 15.88 -4.82
C ALA A 103 -3.85 16.04 -3.32
N GLY A 104 -2.97 15.53 -2.47
CA GLY A 104 -3.07 15.65 -1.02
C GLY A 104 -4.01 14.65 -0.36
N ASN A 105 -4.48 15.03 0.83
CA ASN A 105 -5.25 14.15 1.71
C ASN A 105 -6.69 13.98 1.22
N ARG A 106 -7.10 12.72 0.98
CA ARG A 106 -8.48 12.31 0.69
C ARG A 106 -9.16 11.63 1.87
N GLU A 107 -8.50 11.57 3.02
CA GLU A 107 -9.03 10.92 4.23
C GLU A 107 -9.56 9.51 3.91
N ASP A 108 -10.80 9.20 4.29
CA ASP A 108 -11.42 7.90 4.03
C ASP A 108 -11.88 7.70 2.57
N GLU A 109 -12.02 8.78 1.79
CA GLU A 109 -12.40 8.70 0.35
C GLU A 109 -11.29 8.10 -0.51
N ILE A 110 -10.08 7.89 0.05
CA ILE A 110 -9.00 7.17 -0.64
C ILE A 110 -9.40 5.73 -0.97
N ASN A 111 -10.26 5.12 -0.17
CA ASN A 111 -10.65 3.72 -0.29
C ASN A 111 -11.36 3.44 -1.62
N ASP A 112 -12.23 4.35 -2.06
CA ASP A 112 -12.91 4.27 -3.35
C ASP A 112 -11.93 4.42 -4.53
N LEU A 113 -10.91 5.26 -4.38
CA LEU A 113 -9.85 5.39 -5.38
C LEU A 113 -9.01 4.12 -5.46
N ILE A 114 -8.60 3.56 -4.31
CA ILE A 114 -7.83 2.31 -4.26
C ILE A 114 -8.62 1.18 -4.92
N ASN A 115 -9.92 1.04 -4.62
CA ASN A 115 -10.77 0.01 -5.23
C ASN A 115 -10.78 0.08 -6.77
N LYS A 116 -10.75 1.28 -7.35
CA LYS A 116 -10.73 1.50 -8.80
C LYS A 116 -9.35 1.32 -9.43
N MET A 117 -8.29 1.31 -8.62
CA MET A 117 -6.90 1.17 -9.06
C MET A 117 -6.30 -0.22 -8.74
N ASN A 118 -7.08 -1.08 -8.06
CA ASN A 118 -6.66 -2.41 -7.63
C ASN A 118 -6.79 -3.45 -8.75
#